data_AF-A0A219B2G9-F1
#
_entry.id   AF-A0A219B2G9-F1
#
_cell.length_a   1.000
_cell.length_b   1.000
_cell.length_c   1.000
_cell.angle_alpha   90.00
_cell.angle_beta   90.00
_cell.angle_gamma   90.00
#
_symmetry.space_group_name_H-M   'P 1'
#
loop_
_entity.id
_entity.type
_entity.pdbx_description
1 polymer ?
#
loop_
_entity_poly.entity_id
_entity_poly.type
_entity_poly.pdbx_seq_one_letter_code
_entity_poly.pdbx_strand_id
1 'polypeptide(L)'
;MIIAVCTDDPMIENVAREASQSNHATFGDWHRVFDDPLPDLGKDEDLFIVAHGAAFGDENQPVIGSEANDFYLTARDLNSNLHIFPEGYSGGVYVSACESAAPGANGLSFVQSYMRIIGPSFPNMTAWGHRQSLGGPLPPPGDSSWTQAS
;
A
#
# COMPACT_ATOMS: atom_id res chain seq x y z
N MET A 1 -0.46 10.06 4.76
CA MET A 1 0.31 10.12 3.48
C MET A 1 -0.17 9.07 2.48
N ILE A 2 -0.17 9.39 1.18
CA ILE A 2 -0.38 8.41 0.09
C ILE A 2 0.94 8.15 -0.67
N ILE A 3 1.23 6.89 -0.95
CA ILE A 3 2.26 6.44 -1.88
C ILE A 3 1.58 5.77 -3.08
N ALA A 4 1.81 6.33 -4.26
CA ALA A 4 1.46 5.73 -5.54
C ALA A 4 2.61 4.82 -5.99
N VAL A 5 2.36 3.52 -6.01
CA VAL A 5 3.29 2.52 -6.56
C VAL A 5 2.94 2.31 -8.02
N CYS A 6 3.46 3.20 -8.85
CA CYS A 6 3.32 3.18 -10.30
C CYS A 6 4.59 3.75 -10.93
N THR A 7 5.18 3.02 -11.86
CA THR A 7 6.34 3.51 -12.62
C THR A 7 5.92 4.48 -13.73
N ASP A 8 4.73 4.32 -14.32
CA ASP A 8 4.17 5.23 -15.34
C ASP A 8 2.65 5.00 -15.54
N ASP A 9 1.87 4.90 -14.46
CA ASP A 9 0.42 4.68 -14.57
C ASP A 9 -0.40 5.92 -14.17
N PRO A 10 -0.95 6.68 -15.14
CA PRO A 10 -1.73 7.87 -14.86
C PRO A 10 -3.00 7.59 -14.03
N MET A 11 -3.57 6.38 -14.11
CA MET A 11 -4.75 6.04 -13.31
C MET A 11 -4.39 5.97 -11.83
N ILE A 12 -3.28 5.30 -11.48
CA ILE A 12 -2.82 5.19 -10.08
C ILE A 12 -2.48 6.58 -9.53
N GLU A 13 -1.78 7.39 -10.31
CA GLU A 13 -1.47 8.77 -9.93
C GLU A 13 -2.72 9.62 -9.76
N ASN A 14 -3.69 9.50 -10.66
CA ASN A 14 -4.94 10.24 -10.56
C ASN A 14 -5.71 9.85 -9.30
N VAL A 15 -5.79 8.57 -8.93
CA VAL A 15 -6.44 8.13 -7.68
C VAL A 15 -5.76 8.75 -6.47
N ALA A 16 -4.42 8.69 -6.40
CA ALA A 16 -3.66 9.25 -5.30
C ALA A 16 -3.81 10.78 -5.21
N ARG A 17 -3.70 11.47 -6.35
CA ARG A 17 -3.83 12.92 -6.44
C ARG A 17 -5.25 13.39 -6.09
N GLU A 18 -6.29 12.74 -6.60
CA GLU A 18 -7.67 13.08 -6.32
C GLU A 18 -8.03 12.84 -4.84
N ALA A 19 -7.55 11.74 -4.24
CA ALA A 19 -7.75 11.47 -2.81
C ALA A 19 -7.10 12.56 -1.94
N SER A 20 -5.84 12.92 -2.25
CA SER A 20 -5.12 14.00 -1.56
C SER A 20 -5.84 15.36 -1.71
N GLN A 21 -6.30 15.71 -2.92
CA GLN A 21 -6.96 16.99 -3.18
C GLN A 21 -8.38 17.09 -2.60
N SER A 22 -9.14 16.00 -2.63
CA SER A 22 -10.53 15.98 -2.17
C SER A 22 -10.66 15.86 -0.65
N ASN A 23 -9.70 15.21 0.02
CA ASN A 23 -9.71 15.05 1.48
C ASN A 23 -8.29 14.98 2.07
N HIS A 24 -7.55 16.07 1.92
CA HIS A 24 -6.17 16.20 2.41
C HIS A 24 -6.05 15.93 3.92
N ALA A 25 -7.05 16.30 4.72
CA ALA A 25 -7.04 16.08 6.16
C ALA A 25 -7.02 14.58 6.55
N THR A 26 -7.52 13.70 5.68
CA THR A 26 -7.51 12.24 5.90
C THR A 26 -6.29 11.58 5.24
N PHE A 27 -5.97 11.97 4.01
CA PHE A 27 -5.00 11.24 3.21
C PHE A 27 -3.59 11.85 3.22
N GLY A 28 -3.48 13.14 3.52
CA GLY A 28 -2.24 13.91 3.43
C GLY A 28 -1.78 14.12 1.98
N ASP A 29 -0.48 14.39 1.83
CA ASP A 29 0.15 14.54 0.53
C ASP A 29 0.32 13.18 -0.16
N TRP A 30 0.40 13.21 -1.49
CA TRP A 30 0.66 12.04 -2.31
C TRP A 30 2.07 12.11 -2.91
N HIS A 31 2.72 10.96 -3.00
CA HIS A 31 4.06 10.80 -3.54
C HIS A 31 4.11 9.60 -4.47
N ARG A 32 4.97 9.65 -5.49
CA ARG A 32 5.35 8.45 -6.24
C ARG A 32 6.40 7.68 -5.48
N VAL A 33 6.32 6.35 -5.56
CA VAL A 33 7.35 5.48 -5.00
C VAL A 33 8.67 5.75 -5.74
N PHE A 34 9.76 5.94 -4.99
CA PHE A 34 11.14 6.07 -5.49
C PHE A 34 11.50 7.31 -6.34
N ASP A 35 10.58 8.24 -6.61
CA ASP A 35 10.90 9.49 -7.35
C ASP A 35 11.65 10.53 -6.49
N ASP A 36 11.39 10.58 -5.18
CA ASP A 36 12.01 11.51 -4.21
C ASP A 36 12.21 10.81 -2.86
N PRO A 37 13.07 11.32 -1.96
CA PRO A 37 13.06 10.88 -0.57
C PRO A 37 11.67 11.17 0.02
N LEU A 38 10.92 10.10 0.25
CA LEU A 38 9.62 10.17 0.90
C LEU A 38 9.78 10.78 2.30
N PRO A 39 8.88 11.68 2.72
CA PRO A 39 8.94 12.23 4.07
C PRO A 39 8.66 11.13 5.10
N ASP A 40 9.24 11.28 6.28
CA ASP A 40 8.92 10.42 7.42
C ASP A 40 7.45 10.62 7.84
N LEU A 41 6.79 9.52 8.22
CA LEU A 41 5.43 9.55 8.74
C LEU A 41 5.40 10.14 10.15
N GLY A 42 4.27 10.74 10.50
CA GLY A 42 3.89 10.91 11.91
C GLY A 42 3.69 9.55 12.61
N LYS A 43 3.89 9.52 13.93
CA LYS A 43 3.77 8.28 14.72
C LYS A 43 2.40 7.59 14.58
N ASP A 44 1.34 8.38 14.48
CA ASP A 44 -0.05 7.93 14.35
C ASP A 44 -0.64 8.25 12.97
N GLU A 45 0.21 8.65 12.01
CA GLU A 45 -0.25 8.99 10.67
C GLU A 45 -0.52 7.73 9.86
N ASP A 46 -1.64 7.69 9.13
CA ASP A 46 -1.95 6.58 8.23
C ASP A 46 -1.16 6.68 6.91
N LEU A 47 -0.69 5.52 6.46
CA LEU A 47 -0.08 5.33 5.15
C LEU A 47 -1.04 4.63 4.20
N PHE A 48 -1.29 5.23 3.04
CA PHE A 48 -2.04 4.58 1.96
C PHE A 48 -1.11 4.22 0.82
N ILE A 49 -1.20 3.01 0.31
CA ILE A 49 -0.44 2.51 -0.83
C ILE A 49 -1.44 2.18 -1.93
N VAL A 50 -1.35 2.90 -3.05
CA VAL A 50 -2.20 2.68 -4.23
C VAL A 50 -1.35 2.06 -5.31
N ALA A 51 -1.78 0.90 -5.82
CA ALA A 51 -1.02 0.14 -6.80
C ALA A 51 -1.94 -0.74 -7.64
N HIS A 52 -1.46 -1.15 -8.82
CA HIS A 52 -1.93 -2.40 -9.40
C HIS A 52 -1.56 -3.57 -8.49
N GLY A 53 -2.32 -4.66 -8.58
CA GLY A 53 -2.04 -5.88 -7.84
C GLY A 53 -2.11 -7.08 -8.76
N ALA A 54 -1.16 -8.01 -8.61
CA ALA A 54 -1.20 -9.31 -9.25
C ALA A 54 -1.23 -10.41 -8.19
N ALA A 55 -2.06 -11.44 -8.42
CA ALA A 55 -2.19 -12.57 -7.51
C ALA A 55 -0.88 -13.38 -7.38
N PHE A 56 -0.06 -13.38 -8.44
CA PHE A 56 1.21 -14.10 -8.52
C PHE A 56 2.23 -13.30 -9.32
N GLY A 57 3.34 -12.91 -8.69
CA GLY A 57 4.57 -12.52 -9.39
C GLY A 57 5.51 -13.70 -9.60
N ASP A 58 6.76 -13.43 -9.97
CA ASP A 58 7.78 -14.45 -10.31
C ASP A 58 8.04 -15.49 -9.22
N GLU A 59 7.85 -15.13 -7.94
CA GLU A 59 8.03 -16.03 -6.80
C GLU A 59 6.73 -16.78 -6.38
N ASN A 60 5.68 -16.78 -7.21
CA ASN A 60 4.33 -17.31 -6.88
C ASN A 60 3.72 -16.68 -5.60
N GLN A 61 4.08 -15.43 -5.31
CA GLN A 61 3.56 -14.66 -4.19
C GLN A 61 2.75 -13.46 -4.72
N PRO A 62 1.77 -12.95 -3.95
CA PRO A 62 1.09 -11.71 -4.31
C PRO A 62 2.08 -10.55 -4.37
N VAL A 63 1.96 -9.72 -5.40
CA VAL A 63 2.81 -8.55 -5.64
C VAL A 63 1.95 -7.33 -5.95
N ILE A 64 2.49 -6.15 -5.66
CA ILE A 64 1.92 -4.88 -6.11
C ILE A 64 2.77 -4.33 -7.26
N GLY A 65 2.16 -3.64 -8.21
CA GLY A 65 2.80 -3.21 -9.46
C GLY A 65 2.07 -3.74 -10.70
N SER A 66 2.62 -3.47 -11.88
CA SER A 66 1.95 -3.66 -13.17
C SER A 66 2.84 -4.42 -14.15
N GLU A 67 2.24 -5.42 -14.82
CA GLU A 67 2.87 -6.14 -15.95
C GLU A 67 3.20 -5.18 -17.10
N ALA A 68 2.29 -4.24 -17.37
CA ALA A 68 2.40 -3.31 -18.48
C ALA A 68 3.65 -2.42 -18.36
N ASN A 69 4.14 -2.23 -17.13
CA ASN A 69 5.31 -1.41 -16.83
C ASN A 69 6.51 -2.24 -16.38
N ASP A 70 6.46 -3.57 -16.51
CA ASP A 70 7.51 -4.52 -16.10
C ASP A 70 8.03 -4.24 -14.67
N PHE A 71 7.10 -3.96 -13.75
CA PHE A 71 7.44 -3.53 -12.40
C PHE A 71 6.55 -4.21 -11.37
N TYR A 72 7.17 -4.98 -10.48
CA TYR A 72 6.51 -5.64 -9.36
C TYR A 72 7.34 -5.50 -8.09
N LEU A 73 6.64 -5.33 -6.97
CA LEU A 73 7.22 -5.38 -5.63
C LEU A 73 6.58 -6.51 -4.85
N THR A 74 7.41 -7.36 -4.25
CA THR A 74 6.98 -8.21 -3.16
C THR A 74 6.84 -7.40 -1.87
N ALA A 75 6.18 -7.98 -0.86
CA ALA A 75 6.14 -7.37 0.47
C ALA A 75 7.54 -7.18 1.08
N ARG A 76 8.51 -8.04 0.73
CA ARG A 76 9.91 -7.93 1.15
C ARG A 76 10.59 -6.75 0.49
N ASP A 77 10.39 -6.57 -0.82
CA ASP A 77 11.02 -5.47 -1.56
C ASP A 77 10.48 -4.13 -1.08
N LEU A 78 9.17 -4.03 -0.87
CA LEU A 78 8.56 -2.84 -0.28
C LEU A 78 9.18 -2.52 1.09
N ASN A 79 9.22 -3.50 2.02
CA ASN A 79 9.78 -3.28 3.35
C ASN A 79 11.28 -2.91 3.34
N SER A 80 12.04 -3.46 2.39
CA SER A 80 13.49 -3.22 2.31
C SER A 80 13.83 -1.83 1.77
N ASN A 81 12.90 -1.17 1.07
CA ASN A 81 13.12 0.15 0.48
C ASN A 81 12.30 1.25 1.16
N LEU A 82 11.29 0.92 1.97
CA LEU A 82 10.41 1.88 2.62
C LEU A 82 10.87 2.19 4.04
N HIS A 83 11.67 3.25 4.20
CA HIS A 83 12.29 3.66 5.46
C HIS A 83 11.69 4.95 6.04
N ILE A 84 10.36 5.06 6.03
CA ILE A 84 9.61 6.27 6.46
C ILE A 84 8.95 6.14 7.83
N PHE A 85 9.03 4.96 8.45
CA PHE A 85 8.32 4.67 9.70
C PHE A 85 9.15 5.15 10.91
N PRO A 86 8.63 6.07 11.73
CA PRO A 86 9.33 6.53 12.92
C PRO A 86 9.30 5.47 14.03
N GLU A 87 10.18 5.63 15.03
CA GLU A 87 10.18 4.77 16.22
C GLU A 87 8.80 4.79 16.92
N GLY A 88 8.28 3.60 17.19
CA GLY A 88 7.00 3.43 17.89
C GLY A 88 5.77 3.74 17.03
N TYR A 89 5.88 3.77 15.70
CA TYR A 89 4.76 3.93 14.78
C TYR A 89 3.57 3.02 15.12
N SER A 90 2.38 3.61 15.09
CA SER A 90 1.08 3.02 15.45
C SER A 90 -0.02 3.30 14.43
N GLY A 91 0.29 4.00 13.34
CA GLY A 91 -0.66 4.27 12.25
C GLY A 91 -1.09 3.00 11.50
N GLY A 92 -2.13 3.14 10.68
CA GLY A 92 -2.57 2.11 9.75
C GLY A 92 -1.79 2.15 8.43
N VAL A 93 -1.54 0.98 7.85
CA VAL A 93 -1.04 0.83 6.47
C VAL A 93 -2.13 0.23 5.61
N TYR A 94 -2.63 1.00 4.65
CA TYR A 94 -3.77 0.68 3.80
C TYR A 94 -3.30 0.40 2.38
N VAL A 95 -3.40 -0.85 1.91
CA VAL A 95 -2.98 -1.26 0.57
C VAL A 95 -4.20 -1.44 -0.33
N SER A 96 -4.40 -0.51 -1.27
CA SER A 96 -5.42 -0.60 -2.31
C SER A 96 -4.80 -1.13 -3.59
N ALA A 97 -4.93 -2.45 -3.79
CA ALA A 97 -4.39 -3.15 -4.94
C ALA A 97 -5.23 -4.41 -5.21
N CYS A 98 -5.77 -4.53 -6.43
CA CYS A 98 -6.90 -5.41 -6.76
C CYS A 98 -6.69 -6.88 -6.33
N GLU A 99 -5.84 -7.61 -7.06
CA GLU A 99 -5.69 -9.06 -6.91
C GLU A 99 -4.74 -9.44 -5.76
N SER A 100 -3.86 -8.53 -5.36
CA SER A 100 -2.85 -8.78 -4.33
C SER A 100 -3.41 -8.77 -2.89
N ALA A 101 -4.64 -8.27 -2.72
CA ALA A 101 -5.39 -8.40 -1.47
C ALA A 101 -6.05 -9.79 -1.31
N ALA A 102 -5.91 -10.70 -2.29
CA ALA A 102 -6.25 -12.12 -2.16
C ALA A 102 -5.04 -12.97 -1.74
N PRO A 103 -5.25 -14.06 -0.97
CA PRO A 103 -4.16 -15.00 -0.68
C PRO A 103 -3.56 -15.62 -1.95
N GLY A 104 -2.23 -15.60 -2.05
CA GLY A 104 -1.48 -16.32 -3.09
C GLY A 104 -1.25 -17.79 -2.74
N ALA A 105 -0.32 -18.45 -3.44
CA ALA A 105 -0.06 -19.89 -3.29
C ALA A 105 0.37 -20.31 -1.88
N ASN A 106 1.01 -19.39 -1.14
CA ASN A 106 1.43 -19.58 0.24
C ASN A 106 0.32 -19.33 1.27
N GLY A 107 -0.92 -19.04 0.83
CA GLY A 107 -2.08 -18.82 1.68
C GLY A 107 -2.14 -17.45 2.37
N LEU A 108 -1.22 -16.53 2.05
CA LEU A 108 -1.20 -15.16 2.54
C LEU A 108 -1.42 -14.16 1.41
N SER A 109 -2.16 -13.08 1.68
CA SER A 109 -2.23 -11.91 0.80
C SER A 109 -0.97 -11.06 0.90
N PHE A 110 -0.83 -10.07 0.01
CA PHE A 110 0.28 -9.11 0.08
C PHE A 110 0.35 -8.43 1.44
N VAL A 111 -0.79 -7.92 1.93
CA VAL A 111 -0.84 -7.18 3.20
C VAL A 111 -0.57 -8.07 4.41
N GLN A 112 -0.98 -9.34 4.38
CA GLN A 112 -0.62 -10.31 5.43
C GLN A 112 0.88 -10.62 5.42
N SER A 113 1.45 -10.78 4.23
CA SER A 113 2.89 -11.01 4.07
C SER A 113 3.69 -9.80 4.56
N TYR A 114 3.23 -8.59 4.25
CA TYR A 114 3.83 -7.34 4.71
C TYR A 114 3.78 -7.21 6.24
N MET A 115 2.60 -7.42 6.85
CA MET A 115 2.42 -7.37 8.31
C MET A 115 3.32 -8.39 9.04
N ARG A 116 3.51 -9.58 8.47
CA ARG A 116 4.40 -10.60 9.03
C ARG A 116 5.88 -10.19 9.03
N ILE A 117 6.30 -9.37 8.07
CA ILE A 117 7.68 -8.90 7.96
C ILE A 117 7.91 -7.70 8.88
N ILE A 118 7.03 -6.69 8.82
CA ILE A 118 7.25 -5.40 9.47
C ILE A 118 6.67 -5.31 10.89
N GLY A 119 5.63 -6.09 11.19
CA GLY A 119 4.92 -6.09 12.47
C GLY A 119 5.80 -6.32 13.71
N PRO A 120 6.85 -7.18 13.67
CA PRO A 120 7.77 -7.30 14.80
C PRO A 120 8.51 -6.01 15.16
N SER A 121 8.73 -5.12 14.18
CA SER A 121 9.36 -3.82 14.38
C SER A 121 8.37 -2.75 14.87
N PHE A 122 7.10 -2.87 14.47
CA PHE A 122 6.02 -1.94 14.84
C PHE A 122 4.78 -2.72 15.34
N PRO A 123 4.80 -3.20 16.59
CA PRO A 123 3.79 -4.13 17.11
C PRO A 123 2.39 -3.50 17.27
N ASN A 124 2.30 -2.17 17.25
CA ASN A 124 1.03 -1.43 17.34
C ASN A 124 0.48 -0.99 15.98
N MET A 125 1.23 -1.22 14.90
CA MET A 125 0.79 -0.90 13.55
C MET A 125 -0.37 -1.82 13.14
N THR A 126 -1.30 -1.31 12.33
CA THR A 126 -2.30 -2.14 11.66
C THR A 126 -2.07 -2.14 10.16
N ALA A 127 -2.45 -3.21 9.46
CA ALA A 127 -2.35 -3.29 8.01
C ALA A 127 -3.66 -3.78 7.39
N TRP A 128 -4.09 -3.17 6.30
CA TRP A 128 -5.40 -3.35 5.68
C TRP A 128 -5.27 -3.50 4.17
N GLY A 129 -6.02 -4.42 3.58
CA GLY A 129 -6.08 -4.64 2.14
C GLY A 129 -7.46 -4.28 1.58
N HIS A 130 -7.49 -3.73 0.36
CA HIS A 130 -8.72 -3.41 -0.35
C HIS A 130 -8.73 -4.01 -1.76
N ARG A 131 -9.87 -4.62 -2.15
CA ARG A 131 -10.07 -5.41 -3.37
C ARG A 131 -11.00 -4.75 -4.38
N GLN A 132 -10.83 -3.46 -4.67
CA GLN A 132 -11.63 -2.82 -5.71
C GLN A 132 -10.82 -2.64 -6.99
N SER A 133 -11.50 -2.74 -8.14
CA SER A 133 -10.99 -2.26 -9.43
C SER A 133 -10.53 -0.81 -9.27
N LEU A 134 -9.30 -0.54 -9.70
CA LEU A 134 -8.77 0.81 -9.77
C LEU A 134 -9.68 1.67 -10.67
N GLY A 135 -9.96 2.91 -10.25
CA GLY A 135 -10.86 3.85 -10.95
C GLY A 135 -11.99 4.46 -10.11
N GLY A 136 -12.16 4.01 -8.86
CA GLY A 136 -13.03 4.66 -7.86
C GLY A 136 -12.23 5.51 -6.85
N PRO A 137 -12.92 6.32 -6.02
CA PRO A 137 -12.26 7.08 -4.96
C PRO A 137 -11.58 6.13 -3.96
N LEU A 138 -10.42 6.53 -3.45
CA LEU A 138 -9.73 5.80 -2.38
C LEU A 138 -10.61 5.82 -1.11
N PRO A 139 -10.96 4.67 -0.52
CA PRO A 139 -11.78 4.66 0.69
C PRO A 139 -11.03 5.23 1.90
N PRO A 140 -11.68 6.01 2.78
CA PRO A 140 -11.05 6.52 3.99
C PRO A 140 -10.83 5.40 5.04
N PRO A 141 -10.03 5.65 6.10
CA PRO A 141 -9.94 4.75 7.25
C PRO A 141 -11.31 4.46 7.85
N GLY A 142 -11.53 3.21 8.26
CA GLY A 142 -12.78 2.75 8.86
C GLY A 142 -13.89 2.42 7.85
N ASP A 143 -13.67 2.62 6.56
CA ASP A 143 -14.57 2.10 5.52
C ASP A 143 -14.63 0.56 5.58
N SER A 144 -15.83 -0.01 5.43
CA SER A 144 -16.06 -1.45 5.58
C SER A 144 -15.50 -2.30 4.43
N SER A 145 -15.05 -1.66 3.35
CA SER A 145 -14.35 -2.31 2.23
C SER A 145 -12.92 -2.75 2.60
N TRP A 146 -12.33 -2.19 3.67
CA TRP A 146 -11.01 -2.58 4.15
C TRP A 146 -11.05 -3.92 4.89
N THR A 147 -10.12 -4.80 4.54
CA THR A 147 -9.91 -6.08 5.24
C THR A 147 -8.61 -6.04 6.03
N GLN A 148 -8.68 -6.15 7.35
CA GLN A 148 -7.48 -6.17 8.19
C GLN A 148 -6.67 -7.44 7.96
N ALA A 149 -5.34 -7.30 7.93
CA ALA A 149 -4.42 -8.42 8.02
C ALA A 149 -4.45 -8.99 9.44
N SER A 150 -4.76 -10.29 9.54
CA SER A 150 -4.68 -11.11 10.74
C SER A 150 -3.44 -11.98 10.77
#